data_AF-A0A940AXD6-F1
#
_entry.id   AF-A0A940AXD6-F1
#
_cell.length_a   1.000
_cell.length_b   1.000
_cell.length_c   1.000
_cell.angle_alpha   90.00
_cell.angle_beta   90.00
_cell.angle_gamma   90.00
#
_symmetry.space_group_name_H-M   'P 1'
#
loop_
_entity.id
_entity.type
_entity.pdbx_description
1 polymer ?
#
loop_
_entity_poly.entity_id
_entity_poly.type
_entity_poly.pdbx_seq_one_letter_code
_entity_poly.pdbx_strand_id
1 'polypeptide(L)'
;MKKVFLNGENLTIDDVVLVAKGQAEVAINEKTRAKMAKCRKFVDSILKKDKAVYGINTGFGILSDVKVEHKDLETLQINLIRSHAIGVGAPFNKETVRAIMLL
;
A
#
# COMPACT_ATOMS: atom_id res chain seq x y z
N MET A 1 19.69 -11.67 14.32
CA MET A 1 19.40 -11.21 12.94
C MET A 1 19.30 -9.69 12.95
N LYS A 2 19.81 -8.97 11.95
CA LYS A 2 19.70 -7.48 11.90
C LYS A 2 18.22 -7.10 11.85
N LYS A 3 17.84 -6.00 12.50
CA LYS A 3 16.47 -5.46 12.45
C LYS A 3 16.45 -4.13 11.70
N VAL A 4 15.64 -4.05 10.65
CA VAL A 4 15.42 -2.85 9.83
C VAL A 4 14.12 -2.20 10.29
N PHE A 5 14.20 -0.95 10.75
CA PHE A 5 13.03 -0.19 11.18
C PHE A 5 12.53 0.73 10.07
N LEU A 6 11.32 0.48 9.57
CA LEU A 6 10.69 1.33 8.57
C LEU A 6 10.06 2.55 9.23
N ASN A 7 10.42 3.72 8.74
CA ASN A 7 9.92 5.02 9.18
C ASN A 7 9.49 5.95 8.02
N GLY A 8 9.70 5.52 6.77
CA GLY A 8 9.42 6.27 5.54
C GLY A 8 10.51 7.22 5.08
N GLU A 9 11.69 7.25 5.73
CA GLU A 9 12.71 8.27 5.50
C GLU A 9 14.11 7.69 5.20
N ASN A 10 14.49 6.58 5.86
CA ASN A 10 15.91 6.16 5.93
C ASN A 10 16.19 4.72 5.46
N LEU A 11 15.32 4.12 4.64
CA LEU A 11 15.57 2.78 4.11
C LEU A 11 16.72 2.82 3.09
N THR A 12 17.80 2.07 3.34
CA THR A 12 18.95 2.01 2.43
C THR A 12 18.86 0.84 1.45
N ILE A 13 19.61 0.89 0.35
CA ILE A 13 19.69 -0.22 -0.61
C ILE A 13 20.21 -1.50 0.08
N ASP A 14 21.21 -1.37 0.97
CA ASP A 14 21.74 -2.51 1.72
C ASP A 14 20.69 -3.16 2.63
N ASP A 15 19.83 -2.36 3.25
CA ASP A 15 18.69 -2.90 4.03
C ASP A 15 17.71 -3.67 3.14
N VAL A 16 17.41 -3.15 1.95
CA VAL A 16 16.54 -3.85 0.98
C VAL A 16 17.15 -5.19 0.59
N VAL A 17 18.44 -5.23 0.26
CA VAL A 17 19.15 -6.47 -0.10
C VAL A 17 19.13 -7.48 1.05
N LEU A 18 19.40 -7.04 2.28
CA LEU A 18 19.39 -7.92 3.46
C LEU A 18 18.00 -8.50 3.73
N VAL A 19 16.95 -7.68 3.66
CA VAL A 19 15.58 -8.15 3.85
C VAL A 19 15.15 -9.07 2.70
N ALA A 20 15.48 -8.74 1.45
CA ALA A 20 15.17 -9.55 0.27
C ALA A 20 15.76 -10.96 0.40
N LYS A 21 17.01 -11.07 0.85
CA LYS A 21 17.71 -12.34 1.11
C LYS A 21 17.26 -13.07 2.39
N GLY A 22 16.33 -12.51 3.16
CA GLY A 22 15.86 -13.10 4.42
C GLY A 22 16.87 -13.02 5.57
N GLN A 23 17.84 -12.11 5.48
CA GLN A 23 18.93 -11.93 6.44
C GLN A 23 18.67 -10.81 7.47
N ALA A 24 17.51 -10.16 7.37
CA ALA A 24 17.06 -9.14 8.31
C ALA A 24 15.55 -9.27 8.59
N GLU A 25 15.16 -8.90 9.80
CA GLU A 25 13.76 -8.73 10.18
C GLU A 25 13.33 -7.28 9.94
N VAL A 26 12.07 -7.10 9.57
CA VAL A 26 11.47 -5.78 9.37
C VAL A 26 10.59 -5.47 10.58
N ALA A 27 10.67 -4.23 11.06
CA ALA A 27 9.77 -3.74 12.10
C ALA A 27 9.35 -2.30 11.87
N ILE A 28 8.22 -1.94 12.47
CA ILE A 28 7.69 -0.58 12.47
C ILE A 28 7.55 -0.18 13.94
N ASN A 29 8.19 0.93 14.32
CA ASN A 29 8.15 1.44 15.69
C ASN A 29 6.82 2.17 15.99
N GLU A 30 6.52 2.36 17.27
CA GLU A 30 5.28 3.00 17.72
C GLU A 30 5.09 4.40 17.16
N LYS A 31 6.16 5.20 17.05
CA LYS A 31 6.09 6.55 16.45
C LYS A 31 5.60 6.51 15.00
N THR A 32 6.06 5.54 14.20
CA THR A 32 5.65 5.38 12.81
C THR A 32 4.23 4.83 12.71
N ARG A 33 3.86 3.87 13.58
CA ARG A 33 2.47 3.39 13.68
C ARG A 33 1.51 4.53 14.01
N ALA A 34 1.88 5.42 14.92
CA ALA A 34 1.08 6.61 15.24
C ALA A 34 0.93 7.56 14.04
N LYS A 35 1.99 7.78 13.24
CA LYS A 35 1.91 8.53 11.96
C LYS A 35 0.92 7.86 11.00
N MET A 36 1.03 6.54 10.79
CA MET A 36 0.13 5.77 9.92
C MET A 36 -1.33 5.87 10.36
N ALA A 37 -1.59 5.75 11.67
CA ALA A 37 -2.94 5.89 12.23
C ALA A 37 -3.54 7.28 12.00
N LYS A 38 -2.71 8.34 12.07
CA LYS A 38 -3.15 9.70 11.72
C LYS A 38 -3.53 9.82 10.24
N CYS A 39 -2.74 9.24 9.34
CA CYS A 39 -3.06 9.21 7.91
C CYS A 39 -4.35 8.42 7.64
N ARG A 40 -4.56 7.29 8.32
CA ARG A 40 -5.81 6.52 8.18
C ARG A 40 -7.02 7.34 8.62
N LYS A 41 -6.95 8.02 9.78
CA LYS A 41 -8.03 8.90 10.25
C LYS A 41 -8.33 10.04 9.26
N PHE A 42 -7.32 10.54 8.56
CA PHE A 42 -7.53 11.54 7.51
C PHE A 42 -8.32 10.96 6.33
N VAL A 43 -7.97 9.76 5.85
CA VAL A 43 -8.75 9.04 4.82
C VAL A 43 -10.19 8.80 5.28
N ASP A 44 -10.39 8.35 6.53
CA ASP A 44 -11.74 8.15 7.08
C ASP A 44 -12.55 9.46 7.15
N SER A 45 -11.87 10.59 7.37
CA SER A 45 -12.53 11.90 7.37
C SER A 45 -12.96 12.35 5.97
N ILE A 46 -12.29 11.88 4.91
CA ILE A 46 -12.69 12.15 3.52
C ILE A 46 -14.01 11.45 3.22
N LEU A 47 -14.16 10.20 3.68
CA LEU A 47 -15.39 9.41 3.47
C LEU A 47 -16.64 10.03 4.11
N LYS A 48 -16.46 10.88 5.13
CA LYS A 48 -17.55 11.62 5.78
C LYS A 48 -17.96 12.89 5.03
N LYS A 49 -17.17 13.31 4.05
CA LYS A 49 -17.40 14.51 3.24
C LYS A 49 -17.95 14.08 1.89
N ASP A 50 -18.75 14.95 1.27
CA ASP A 50 -19.34 14.65 -0.05
C ASP A 50 -18.36 14.82 -1.23
N LYS A 51 -17.08 15.08 -0.94
CA LYS A 51 -16.04 15.37 -1.92
C LYS A 51 -15.60 14.09 -2.63
N ALA A 52 -15.59 14.11 -3.97
CA ALA A 52 -14.95 13.09 -4.79
C ALA A 52 -13.41 13.16 -4.64
N VAL A 53 -12.79 12.03 -4.32
CA VAL A 53 -11.34 11.89 -4.14
C VAL A 53 -10.88 10.59 -4.81
N TYR A 54 -9.92 10.74 -5.73
CA TYR A 54 -9.41 9.66 -6.56
C TYR A 54 -8.96 8.45 -5.74
N GLY A 55 -9.43 7.27 -6.13
CA GLY A 55 -9.09 5.99 -5.51
C GLY A 55 -9.63 5.78 -4.10
N ILE A 56 -10.38 6.74 -3.55
CA ILE A 56 -11.11 6.62 -2.28
C ILE A 56 -12.59 6.36 -2.55
N ASN A 57 -13.26 7.28 -3.26
CA ASN A 57 -14.69 7.20 -3.57
C ASN A 57 -15.01 7.56 -5.03
N THR A 58 -14.06 7.32 -5.92
CA THR A 58 -14.25 7.42 -7.38
C THR A 58 -13.87 6.11 -8.06
N GLY A 59 -14.23 5.97 -9.34
CA GLY A 59 -13.60 4.98 -10.20
C GLY A 59 -12.10 5.24 -10.40
N PHE A 60 -11.45 4.34 -11.14
CA PHE A 60 -10.02 4.38 -11.43
C PHE A 60 -9.77 4.63 -12.92
N GLY A 61 -8.61 5.19 -13.26
CA GLY A 61 -8.25 5.48 -14.66
C GLY A 61 -9.28 6.40 -15.32
N ILE A 62 -9.84 5.98 -16.46
CA ILE A 62 -10.84 6.75 -17.21
C ILE A 62 -12.13 7.04 -16.42
N LEU A 63 -12.39 6.29 -15.33
CA LEU A 63 -13.54 6.48 -14.46
C LEU A 63 -13.21 7.35 -13.23
N SER A 64 -12.10 8.09 -13.22
CA SER A 64 -11.67 8.93 -12.09
C SER A 64 -12.69 10.00 -11.69
N ASP A 65 -13.54 10.42 -12.62
CA ASP A 65 -14.55 11.46 -12.41
C ASP A 65 -15.91 10.88 -11.99
N VAL A 66 -16.04 9.55 -11.95
CA VAL A 66 -17.27 8.87 -11.55
C VAL A 66 -17.23 8.60 -10.06
N LYS A 67 -18.12 9.24 -9.30
CA LYS A 67 -18.28 9.02 -7.87
C LYS A 67 -18.92 7.66 -7.59
N VAL A 68 -18.48 7.00 -6.52
CA VAL A 68 -18.97 5.69 -6.06
C VAL A 68 -19.60 5.84 -4.69
N GLU A 69 -20.79 5.25 -4.53
CA GLU A 69 -21.53 5.27 -3.28
C GLU A 69 -20.80 4.53 -2.16
N HIS A 70 -20.95 5.00 -0.91
CA HIS A 70 -20.22 4.46 0.23
C HIS A 70 -20.42 2.95 0.42
N LYS A 71 -21.63 2.44 0.15
CA LYS A 71 -21.97 1.01 0.26
C LYS A 71 -21.20 0.12 -0.70
N ASP A 72 -20.72 0.68 -1.81
CA ASP A 72 -20.05 -0.06 -2.89
C ASP A 72 -18.52 0.04 -2.82
N LEU A 73 -17.97 0.84 -1.90
CA LEU A 73 -16.52 1.10 -1.81
C LEU A 73 -15.68 -0.14 -1.52
N GLU A 74 -16.17 -1.07 -0.69
CA GLU A 74 -15.45 -2.32 -0.43
C GLU A 74 -15.37 -3.17 -1.71
N THR A 75 -16.49 -3.29 -2.43
CA THR A 75 -16.56 -4.00 -3.71
C THR A 75 -15.66 -3.34 -4.76
N LEU A 76 -15.66 -2.01 -4.83
CA LEU A 76 -14.78 -1.23 -5.69
C LEU A 76 -13.30 -1.58 -5.47
N GLN A 77 -12.84 -1.65 -4.22
CA GLN A 77 -11.43 -1.95 -3.89
C GLN A 77 -11.06 -3.42 -4.21
N ILE A 78 -11.97 -4.37 -4.02
CA ILE A 78 -11.75 -5.77 -4.45
C ILE A 78 -11.63 -5.85 -5.98
N ASN A 79 -12.52 -5.16 -6.69
CA ASN A 79 -12.53 -5.15 -8.15
C ASN A 79 -11.32 -4.45 -8.75
N LEU A 80 -10.75 -3.45 -8.07
CA LEU A 80 -9.48 -2.84 -8.45
C LEU A 80 -8.38 -3.90 -8.57
N ILE A 81 -8.17 -4.68 -7.51
CA ILE A 81 -7.12 -5.71 -7.48
C ILE A 81 -7.36 -6.75 -8.58
N ARG A 82 -8.60 -7.22 -8.75
CA ARG A 82 -8.96 -8.22 -9.77
C ARG A 82 -8.73 -7.73 -11.20
N SER A 83 -9.12 -6.49 -11.50
CA SER A 83 -8.99 -5.93 -12.85
C SER A 83 -7.53 -5.58 -13.21
N HIS A 84 -6.66 -5.37 -12.22
CA HIS A 84 -5.25 -5.00 -12.43
C HIS A 84 -4.27 -6.17 -12.20
N ALA A 85 -4.77 -7.35 -11.81
CA ALA A 85 -3.98 -8.58 -11.72
C ALA A 85 -3.68 -9.17 -13.12
N ILE A 86 -3.01 -8.38 -13.96
CA ILE A 86 -2.74 -8.67 -15.38
C ILE A 86 -1.31 -9.14 -15.64
N GLY A 87 -0.58 -9.55 -14.59
CA GLY A 87 0.78 -10.06 -14.73
C GLY A 87 0.82 -11.35 -15.54
N VAL A 88 1.70 -11.41 -16.55
CA VAL A 88 1.89 -12.57 -17.42
C VAL A 88 3.36 -13.00 -17.44
N GLY A 89 3.64 -14.23 -17.88
CA GLY A 89 4.99 -14.77 -17.94
C GLY A 89 5.44 -15.45 -16.65
N ALA A 90 6.76 -15.60 -16.48
CA ALA A 90 7.33 -16.28 -15.32
C ALA A 90 7.21 -15.42 -14.05
N PRO A 91 6.89 -16.00 -12.89
CA PRO A 91 6.85 -15.26 -11.63
C PRO A 91 8.26 -14.81 -11.22
N PHE A 92 8.32 -13.69 -10.52
CA PHE A 92 9.56 -13.27 -9.87
C PHE A 92 10.00 -14.26 -8.79
N ASN A 93 11.32 -14.35 -8.58
CA ASN A 93 11.88 -15.14 -7.49
C ASN A 93 11.53 -14.53 -6.12
N LYS A 94 11.67 -15.33 -5.05
CA LYS A 94 11.30 -14.91 -3.69
C LYS A 94 12.03 -13.65 -3.22
N GLU A 95 13.31 -13.50 -3.55
CA GLU A 95 14.10 -12.33 -3.14
C GLU A 95 13.52 -11.05 -3.76
N THR A 96 13.21 -11.10 -5.05
CA THR A 96 12.60 -9.98 -5.78
C THR A 96 11.22 -9.65 -5.22
N VAL A 97 10.37 -10.66 -4.96
CA VAL A 97 9.05 -10.44 -4.35
C VAL A 97 9.16 -9.82 -2.95
N ARG A 98 10.13 -10.25 -2.13
CA ARG A 98 10.37 -9.66 -0.81
C ARG A 98 10.84 -8.21 -0.89
N ALA A 99 11.66 -7.86 -1.88
CA ALA A 99 12.03 -6.47 -2.14
C ALA A 99 10.81 -5.63 -2.55
N ILE A 100 9.95 -6.14 -3.45
CA ILE A 100 8.71 -5.46 -3.87
C ILE A 100 7.78 -5.22 -2.67
N MET A 101 7.66 -6.18 -1.74
CA MET A 101 6.82 -6.02 -0.54
C MET A 101 7.40 -5.04 0.50
N LEU A 102 8.70 -4.77 0.47
CA LEU A 102 9.38 -3.90 1.43
C LEU A 102 9.29 -2.41 1.08
N LEU A 103 9.33 -2.12 -0.22
CA LEU A 103 9.30 -0.76 -0.80
C LEU A 103 7.89 -0.20 -0.80
#